data_AF-A0A198A4M0-F1
#
_entry.id   AF-A0A198A4M0-F1
#
_cell.length_a   1.000
_cell.length_b   1.000
_cell.length_c   1.000
_cell.angle_alpha   90.00
_cell.angle_beta   90.00
_cell.angle_gamma   90.00
#
_symmetry.space_group_name_H-M   'P 1'
#
loop_
_entity.id
_entity.type
_entity.pdbx_description
1 polymer ?
#
loop_
_entity_poly.entity_id
_entity_poly.type
_entity_poly.pdbx_seq_one_letter_code
_entity_poly.pdbx_strand_id
1 'polypeptide(L)'
;MRCTKAKIKLTLNDKLIIVNALVQWSKKTGSRFQSRMNRELAKKMINKNVIDTFDGQELTMMAIALEQAAGSSPNPQYKQMYKQMARKLILEKKEFHRIAFQELSKRYLYN
;
A
#
# COMPACT_ATOMS: atom_id res chain seq x y z
N MET A 1 15.27 -5.29 16.39
CA MET A 1 14.35 -5.88 15.40
C MET A 1 14.49 -5.09 14.09
N ARG A 2 15.07 -5.65 13.01
CA ARG A 2 15.03 -4.97 11.70
C ARG A 2 13.60 -5.08 11.19
N CYS A 3 12.88 -3.96 11.12
CA CYS A 3 11.53 -3.91 10.57
C CYS A 3 11.60 -4.46 9.13
N THR A 4 11.13 -5.69 8.95
CA THR A 4 11.07 -6.31 7.64
C THR A 4 10.07 -5.48 6.83
N LYS A 5 10.48 -5.03 5.65
CA LYS A 5 9.59 -4.34 4.72
C LYS A 5 9.20 -5.32 3.62
N ALA A 6 7.95 -5.33 3.22
CA ALA A 6 7.49 -6.02 2.03
C ALA A 6 8.17 -5.39 0.81
N LYS A 7 8.81 -6.22 -0.02
CA LYS A 7 9.39 -5.78 -1.29
C LYS A 7 8.36 -5.99 -2.37
N ILE A 8 7.86 -4.90 -2.95
CA ILE A 8 6.90 -4.97 -4.04
C ILE A 8 7.51 -4.38 -5.30
N LYS A 9 7.34 -5.10 -6.42
CA LYS A 9 7.64 -4.60 -7.74
C LYS A 9 6.40 -3.89 -8.30
N LEU A 10 6.49 -2.58 -8.42
CA LEU A 10 5.46 -1.72 -9.00
C LEU A 10 5.99 -1.09 -10.28
N THR A 11 5.19 -1.14 -11.36
CA THR A 11 5.51 -0.41 -12.58
C THR A 11 5.35 1.10 -12.35
N LEU A 12 5.94 1.93 -13.21
CA LEU A 12 5.74 3.39 -13.12
C LEU A 12 4.24 3.75 -13.16
N ASN A 13 3.47 3.07 -14.01
CA ASN A 13 2.02 3.27 -14.10
C ASN A 13 1.30 2.89 -12.79
N ASP A 14 1.66 1.76 -12.17
CA ASP A 14 1.10 1.36 -10.87
C ASP A 14 1.36 2.45 -9.82
N LYS A 15 2.58 2.98 -9.78
CA LYS A 15 2.95 4.05 -8.86
C LYS A 15 2.12 5.31 -9.09
N LEU A 16 1.95 5.73 -10.34
CA LEU A 16 1.14 6.91 -10.68
C LEU A 16 -0.33 6.75 -10.27
N ILE A 17 -0.90 5.56 -10.49
CA ILE A 17 -2.28 5.23 -10.08
C ILE A 17 -2.42 5.36 -8.56
N ILE A 18 -1.50 4.77 -7.80
CA ILE A 18 -1.53 4.79 -6.34
C ILE A 18 -1.30 6.20 -5.80
N VAL A 19 -0.33 6.94 -6.34
CA VAL A 19 -0.06 8.33 -5.97
C VAL A 19 -1.29 9.21 -6.19
N ASN A 20 -1.96 9.08 -7.33
CA ASN A 20 -3.18 9.84 -7.61
C ASN A 20 -4.28 9.53 -6.58
N ALA A 21 -4.49 8.25 -6.26
CA ALA A 21 -5.47 7.85 -5.25
C ALA A 21 -5.11 8.42 -3.85
N LEU A 22 -3.84 8.36 -3.44
CA LEU A 22 -3.35 8.90 -2.17
C LEU A 22 -3.51 10.42 -2.10
N VAL A 23 -3.16 11.14 -3.15
CA VAL A 23 -3.29 12.61 -3.20
C VAL A 23 -4.76 13.02 -3.11
N GLN A 24 -5.64 12.36 -3.86
CA GLN A 24 -7.08 12.63 -3.79
C GLN A 24 -7.64 12.33 -2.40
N TRP A 25 -7.26 11.20 -1.80
CA TRP A 25 -7.73 10.82 -0.47
C TRP A 25 -7.20 11.74 0.63
N SER A 26 -5.96 12.24 0.49
CA SER A 26 -5.37 13.21 1.42
C SER A 26 -6.16 14.52 1.51
N LYS A 27 -6.88 14.89 0.44
CA LYS A 27 -7.74 16.09 0.39
C LYS A 27 -9.13 15.83 0.96
N LYS A 28 -9.61 14.58 0.93
CA LYS A 28 -10.96 14.19 1.36
C LYS A 28 -11.05 13.77 2.83
N THR A 29 -9.96 13.24 3.42
CA THR A 29 -9.99 12.82 4.83
C THR A 29 -10.14 14.01 5.78
N GLY A 30 -11.03 13.88 6.76
CA GLY A 30 -11.21 14.87 7.83
C GLY A 30 -10.08 14.86 8.87
N SER A 31 -9.19 13.87 8.85
CA SER A 31 -8.08 13.74 9.79
C SER A 31 -6.79 14.36 9.23
N ARG A 32 -6.25 15.38 9.93
CA ARG A 32 -4.95 15.99 9.59
C ARG A 32 -3.81 14.96 9.58
N PHE A 33 -3.83 14.00 10.50
CA PHE A 33 -2.84 12.94 10.57
C PHE A 33 -2.88 12.03 9.33
N GLN A 34 -4.08 11.53 8.98
CA GLN A 34 -4.24 10.70 7.78
C GLN A 34 -3.90 11.46 6.51
N SER A 35 -4.26 12.75 6.41
CA SER A 35 -3.90 13.60 5.28
C SER A 35 -2.39 13.69 5.10
N ARG A 36 -1.65 13.98 6.18
CA ARG A 36 -0.18 14.05 6.17
C ARG A 36 0.43 12.71 5.79
N MET A 37 -0.06 11.62 6.38
CA MET A 37 0.45 10.27 6.13
C MET A 37 0.24 9.84 4.67
N ASN A 38 -0.92 10.11 4.07
CA ASN A 38 -1.16 9.88 2.65
C ASN A 38 -0.22 10.70 1.74
N ARG A 39 0.06 11.96 2.09
CA ARG A 39 0.99 12.82 1.32
C ARG A 39 2.43 12.32 1.40
N GLU A 40 2.90 11.95 2.57
CA GLU A 40 4.26 11.40 2.73
C GLU A 40 4.41 10.07 2.00
N LEU A 41 3.38 9.22 2.03
CA LEU A 41 3.39 7.97 1.28
C LEU A 41 3.40 8.20 -0.24
N ALA A 42 2.64 9.18 -0.73
CA ALA A 42 2.67 9.58 -2.13
C ALA A 42 4.06 10.10 -2.55
N LYS A 43 4.71 10.94 -1.74
CA LYS A 43 6.09 11.39 -2.00
C LYS A 43 7.08 10.22 -2.05
N LYS A 44 6.97 9.29 -1.10
CA LYS A 44 7.80 8.09 -1.05
C LYS A 44 7.68 7.25 -2.33
N MET A 45 6.48 7.15 -2.90
CA MET A 45 6.23 6.42 -4.15
C MET A 45 6.78 7.10 -5.41
N ILE A 46 6.96 8.42 -5.40
CA ILE A 46 7.52 9.16 -6.55
C ILE A 46 9.01 8.86 -6.76
N ASN A 47 9.70 8.33 -5.74
CA ASN A 47 11.09 7.92 -5.87
C ASN A 47 11.27 6.74 -6.85
N LYS A 48 12.28 6.86 -7.74
CA LYS A 48 12.52 6.01 -8.91
C LYS A 48 13.14 4.64 -8.61
N ASN A 49 12.93 4.08 -7.42
CA ASN A 49 13.46 2.74 -7.12
C ASN A 49 12.64 1.67 -7.83
N VAL A 50 13.31 0.69 -8.44
CA VAL A 50 12.66 -0.45 -9.14
C VAL A 50 11.98 -1.40 -8.15
N ILE A 51 12.48 -1.45 -6.92
CA ILE A 51 11.91 -2.23 -5.82
C ILE A 51 11.57 -1.26 -4.70
N ASP A 52 10.28 -1.15 -4.41
CA ASP A 52 9.83 -0.35 -3.27
C ASP A 52 9.66 -1.23 -2.04
N THR A 53 10.09 -0.71 -0.90
CA THR A 53 9.95 -1.37 0.38
C THR A 53 8.89 -0.68 1.21
N PHE A 54 7.80 -1.39 1.51
CA PHE A 54 6.69 -0.88 2.31
C PHE A 54 6.43 -1.75 3.53
N ASP A 55 6.04 -1.15 4.64
CA ASP A 55 5.52 -1.91 5.78
C ASP A 55 4.03 -2.28 5.60
N GLY A 56 3.52 -3.14 6.48
CA GLY A 56 2.12 -3.59 6.41
C GLY A 56 1.09 -2.46 6.57
N GLN A 57 1.44 -1.37 7.26
CA GLN A 57 0.54 -0.23 7.45
C GLN A 57 0.47 0.62 6.17
N GLU A 58 1.62 0.90 5.56
CA GLU A 58 1.73 1.59 4.27
C GLU A 58 0.93 0.85 3.18
N LEU A 59 1.07 -0.49 3.10
CA LEU A 59 0.28 -1.32 2.17
C LEU A 59 -1.22 -1.21 2.41
N THR A 60 -1.64 -1.19 3.67
CA THR A 60 -3.06 -1.06 4.05
C THR A 60 -3.61 0.29 3.62
N MET A 61 -2.85 1.36 3.85
CA MET A 61 -3.28 2.71 3.49
C MET A 61 -3.43 2.90 1.99
N MET A 62 -2.48 2.39 1.20
CA MET A 62 -2.56 2.42 -0.26
C MET A 62 -3.79 1.65 -0.75
N ALA A 63 -4.05 0.46 -0.19
CA ALA A 63 -5.23 -0.32 -0.53
C ALA A 63 -6.54 0.41 -0.19
N ILE A 64 -6.64 1.05 0.98
CA ILE A 64 -7.81 1.84 1.37
C ILE A 64 -8.02 3.02 0.41
N ALA A 65 -6.95 3.77 0.08
CA ALA A 65 -7.06 4.90 -0.84
C ALA A 65 -7.56 4.46 -2.23
N LEU A 66 -7.09 3.30 -2.72
CA LEU A 66 -7.54 2.71 -3.98
C LEU A 66 -9.01 2.24 -3.94
N GLU A 67 -9.45 1.59 -2.86
CA GLU A 67 -10.86 1.20 -2.70
C GLU A 67 -11.79 2.42 -2.66
N GLN A 68 -11.37 3.50 -2.00
CA GLN A 68 -12.12 4.76 -1.98
C GLN A 68 -12.17 5.44 -3.36
N ALA A 69 -11.06 5.40 -4.11
CA ALA A 69 -11.01 5.85 -5.50
C ALA A 69 -11.92 5.01 -6.40
N ALA A 70 -11.96 3.68 -6.19
CA ALA A 70 -12.86 2.76 -6.90
C ALA A 70 -14.34 3.06 -6.61
N GLY A 71 -14.67 3.38 -5.36
CA GLY A 71 -16.02 3.78 -4.97
C GLY A 71 -16.47 5.11 -5.59
N SER A 72 -15.53 6.03 -5.80
CA SER A 72 -15.78 7.35 -6.39
C SER A 72 -15.70 7.39 -7.92
N SER A 73 -15.18 6.35 -8.58
CA SER A 73 -14.93 6.34 -10.02
C SER A 73 -16.23 6.03 -10.80
N PRO A 74 -16.70 6.94 -11.68
CA PRO A 74 -17.86 6.68 -12.52
C PRO A 74 -17.54 5.69 -13.65
N ASN A 75 -16.27 5.58 -14.04
CA ASN A 75 -15.82 4.67 -15.09
C ASN A 75 -15.58 3.25 -14.52
N PRO A 76 -16.24 2.20 -15.06
CA PRO A 76 -16.13 0.83 -14.58
C PRO A 76 -14.75 0.20 -14.79
N GLN A 77 -14.03 0.57 -15.85
CA GLN A 77 -12.68 0.06 -16.11
C GLN A 77 -11.69 0.55 -15.05
N TYR A 78 -11.70 1.85 -14.75
CA TYR A 78 -10.87 2.41 -13.68
C TYR A 78 -11.23 1.84 -12.31
N LYS A 79 -12.52 1.62 -12.05
CA LYS A 79 -13.00 0.96 -10.83
C LYS A 79 -12.43 -0.44 -10.67
N GLN A 80 -12.43 -1.25 -11.73
CA GLN A 80 -11.85 -2.58 -11.71
C GLN A 80 -10.34 -2.54 -11.51
N MET A 81 -9.65 -1.62 -12.19
CA MET A 81 -8.20 -1.42 -12.06
C MET A 81 -7.79 -1.07 -10.62
N TYR A 82 -8.49 -0.11 -9.98
CA TYR A 82 -8.23 0.26 -8.59
C TYR A 82 -8.44 -0.92 -7.63
N LYS A 83 -9.53 -1.69 -7.81
CA LYS A 83 -9.80 -2.88 -6.99
C LYS A 83 -8.75 -3.98 -7.17
N GLN A 84 -8.30 -4.22 -8.40
CA GLN A 84 -7.23 -5.18 -8.67
C GLN A 84 -5.93 -4.75 -7.99
N MET A 85 -5.59 -3.46 -8.06
CA MET A 85 -4.40 -2.92 -7.40
C MET A 85 -4.49 -3.02 -5.88
N ALA A 86 -5.65 -2.69 -5.30
CA ALA A 86 -5.88 -2.82 -3.85
C ALA A 86 -5.71 -4.27 -3.38
N ARG A 87 -6.26 -5.23 -4.13
CA ARG A 87 -6.11 -6.67 -3.86
C ARG A 87 -4.65 -7.12 -3.94
N LYS A 88 -3.90 -6.68 -4.95
CA LYS A 88 -2.47 -6.96 -5.08
C LYS A 88 -1.72 -6.52 -3.82
N LEU A 89 -1.93 -5.29 -3.35
CA LEU A 89 -1.28 -4.76 -2.15
C LEU A 89 -1.68 -5.52 -0.86
N ILE A 90 -2.93 -5.93 -0.74
CA ILE A 90 -3.41 -6.73 0.40
C ILE A 90 -2.78 -8.13 0.40
N LEU A 91 -2.63 -8.77 -0.77
CA LEU A 91 -1.97 -10.07 -0.87
C LEU A 91 -0.50 -9.99 -0.45
N GLU A 92 0.21 -8.97 -0.92
CA GLU A 92 1.60 -8.71 -0.51
C GLU A 92 1.72 -8.47 1.00
N LYS A 93 0.76 -7.75 1.59
CA LYS A 93 0.67 -7.60 3.06
C LYS A 93 0.48 -8.94 3.77
N LYS A 94 -0.41 -9.81 3.27
CA LYS A 94 -0.67 -11.13 3.87
C LYS A 94 0.58 -12.02 3.82
N GLU A 95 1.26 -12.06 2.67
CA GLU A 95 2.50 -12.82 2.52
C GLU A 95 3.61 -12.27 3.43
N PHE A 96 3.73 -10.94 3.52
CA PHE A 96 4.64 -10.29 4.46
C PHE A 96 4.40 -10.74 5.92
N HIS A 97 3.15 -10.67 6.38
CA HIS A 97 2.81 -11.10 7.75
C HIS A 97 3.04 -12.59 7.95
N ARG A 98 2.68 -13.43 6.97
CA ARG A 98 2.93 -14.87 7.05
C ARG A 98 4.41 -15.19 7.26
N ILE A 99 5.30 -14.56 6.50
CA ILE A 99 6.76 -14.74 6.64
C ILE A 99 7.22 -14.24 8.02
N ALA A 100 6.74 -13.07 8.45
CA ALA A 100 7.10 -12.52 9.76
C ALA A 100 6.66 -13.43 10.93
N PHE A 101 5.46 -13.99 10.86
CA PHE A 101 4.94 -14.92 11.85
C PHE A 101 5.70 -16.27 11.85
N GLN A 102 6.05 -16.80 10.67
CA GLN A 102 6.86 -18.03 10.58
C GLN A 102 8.26 -17.85 11.18
N GLU A 103 8.86 -16.68 11.00
CA GLU A 103 10.16 -16.37 11.59
C GLU A 103 10.07 -16.24 13.11
N LEU A 104 9.01 -15.62 13.63
CA LEU A 104 8.74 -15.54 15.06
C LEU A 104 8.48 -16.93 15.66
N SER A 105 7.62 -17.75 15.04
CA SER A 105 7.29 -19.07 15.56
C SER A 105 8.52 -19.98 15.65
N LYS A 106 9.43 -19.94 14.66
CA LYS A 106 10.73 -20.63 14.75
C LYS A 106 11.53 -20.20 15.98
N ARG A 107 11.62 -18.89 16.25
CA ARG A 107 12.39 -18.39 17.41
C ARG A 107 11.80 -18.78 18.76
N TYR A 108 10.48 -18.97 18.84
CA TYR A 108 9.81 -19.42 20.06
C TYR A 108 9.75 -20.95 20.22
N LEU A 109 9.91 -21.71 19.12
CA LEU A 109 9.92 -23.18 19.16
C LEU A 109 11.31 -23.77 19.37
N TYR A 110 12.37 -23.04 19.01
CA TYR A 110 13.77 -23.48 19.10
C TYR A 110 14.56 -22.80 20.23
N ASN A 111 13.89 -22.01 21.08
CA ASN A 111 14.39 -21.50 22.37
C ASN A 111 13.49 -22.04 23.48
#